data_AF-A0A1C3U6P1-F1
#
_entry.id   AF-A0A1C3U6P1-F1
#
_cell.length_a   1.000
_cell.length_b   1.000
_cell.length_c   1.000
_cell.angle_alpha   90.00
_cell.angle_beta   90.00
_cell.angle_gamma   90.00
#
_symmetry.space_group_name_H-M   'P 1'
#
loop_
_entity.id
_entity.type
_entity.pdbx_description
1 polymer ?
#
loop_
_entity_poly.entity_id
_entity_poly.type
_entity_poly.pdbx_seq_one_letter_code
_entity_poly.pdbx_strand_id
1 'polypeptide(L)'
;MKRAGLFGARRVRPWSWGAFLLGLAVVAVSAVVQGICVLLGAKFYFAAFLPGLFVLALMAGAPAAAFAALLTVPLVWWAFIPPFFELNALTSAHADSINLFCLLAVLLIGLADLCRATMTIVRSGGLKPSGESAATNPQ
;
A
#
# COMPACT_ATOMS: atom_id res chain seq x y z
N MET A 1 -11.77 -22.70 30.25
CA MET A 1 -11.72 -23.15 28.84
C MET A 1 -11.17 -22.01 27.99
N LYS A 2 -10.04 -22.26 27.31
CA LYS A 2 -9.25 -21.26 26.57
C LYS A 2 -10.03 -20.74 25.36
N ARG A 3 -10.39 -19.45 25.34
CA ARG A 3 -10.81 -18.80 24.09
C ARG A 3 -9.56 -18.57 23.24
N ALA A 4 -9.41 -19.38 22.21
CA ALA A 4 -8.41 -19.20 21.17
C ALA A 4 -8.61 -17.81 20.54
N GLY A 5 -7.66 -16.91 20.79
CA GLY A 5 -7.54 -15.63 20.08
C GLY A 5 -7.16 -15.90 18.63
N LEU A 6 -8.15 -16.29 17.82
CA LEU A 6 -8.03 -16.41 16.38
C LEU A 6 -7.80 -15.00 15.80
N PHE A 7 -6.59 -14.83 15.26
CA PHE A 7 -6.18 -13.71 14.43
C PHE A 7 -6.31 -12.33 15.08
N GLY A 8 -5.52 -12.15 16.14
CA GLY A 8 -4.80 -10.89 16.27
C GLY A 8 -3.96 -10.72 15.02
N ALA A 9 -4.54 -10.13 13.96
CA ALA A 9 -3.83 -9.66 12.79
C ALA A 9 -2.61 -8.94 13.34
N ARG A 10 -1.43 -9.56 13.15
CA ARG A 10 -0.16 -9.08 13.64
C ARG A 10 0.13 -7.84 12.83
N ARG A 11 -0.53 -6.75 13.22
CA ARG A 11 -0.53 -5.45 12.60
C ARG A 11 0.91 -5.01 12.74
N VAL A 12 1.65 -5.18 11.65
CA VAL A 12 3.06 -4.84 11.59
C VAL A 12 3.10 -3.39 12.00
N ARG A 13 3.81 -3.10 13.10
CA ARG A 13 3.94 -1.73 13.60
C ARG A 13 4.39 -0.88 12.39
N PRO A 14 3.76 0.26 12.10
CA PRO A 14 4.08 1.06 10.91
C PRO A 14 5.56 1.49 10.87
N TRP A 15 6.26 1.37 12.00
CA TRP A 15 7.70 1.53 12.16
C TRP A 15 8.38 0.22 12.56
N SER A 16 8.22 -0.84 11.76
CA SER A 16 8.91 -2.11 11.97
C SER A 16 9.83 -2.37 10.79
N TRP A 17 11.04 -2.82 11.08
CA TRP A 17 11.97 -3.31 10.06
C TRP A 17 11.33 -4.38 9.15
N GLY A 18 10.40 -5.18 9.69
CA GLY A 18 9.64 -6.16 8.92
C GLY A 18 8.68 -5.55 7.89
N ALA A 19 8.15 -4.35 8.13
CA ALA A 19 7.30 -3.64 7.17
C ALA A 19 8.08 -3.19 5.94
N PHE A 20 9.34 -2.77 6.13
CA PHE A 20 10.25 -2.40 5.04
C PHE A 20 10.66 -3.62 4.20
N LEU A 21 11.00 -4.74 4.84
CA LEU A 21 11.31 -5.99 4.14
C LEU A 21 10.12 -6.50 3.32
N LEU A 22 8.90 -6.39 3.87
CA LEU A 22 7.68 -6.75 3.16
C LEU A 22 7.45 -5.83 1.96
N GLY A 23 7.72 -4.53 2.12
CA GLY A 23 7.69 -3.57 1.02
C GLY A 23 8.68 -3.90 -0.10
N LEU A 24 9.92 -4.26 0.27
CA LEU A 24 10.93 -4.69 -0.69
C LEU A 24 10.50 -5.96 -1.43
N ALA A 25 9.96 -6.95 -0.72
CA ALA A 25 9.46 -8.18 -1.32
C ALA A 25 8.30 -7.92 -2.30
N VAL A 26 7.36 -7.04 -1.95
CA VAL A 26 6.26 -6.64 -2.83
C VAL A 26 6.78 -5.94 -4.09
N VAL A 27 7.76 -5.04 -3.96
CA VAL A 27 8.39 -4.37 -5.10
C VAL A 27 9.11 -5.40 -5.98
N ALA A 28 9.86 -6.33 -5.39
CA ALA A 28 10.57 -7.37 -6.14
C ALA A 28 9.60 -8.29 -6.91
N VAL A 29 8.53 -8.76 -6.27
CA VAL A 29 7.50 -9.59 -6.93
C VAL A 29 6.82 -8.81 -8.06
N SER A 30 6.47 -7.55 -7.82
CA SER A 30 5.84 -6.69 -8.83
C SER A 30 6.77 -6.44 -10.03
N ALA A 31 8.07 -6.28 -9.79
CA ALA A 31 9.08 -6.15 -10.85
C ALA A 31 9.22 -7.43 -11.68
N VAL A 32 9.17 -8.62 -11.05
CA VAL A 32 9.18 -9.91 -11.77
C VAL A 32 7.93 -10.06 -12.63
N VAL A 33 6.74 -9.78 -12.07
CA VAL A 33 5.47 -9.81 -12.81
C VAL A 33 5.51 -8.84 -13.99
N GLN A 34 6.04 -7.64 -13.78
CA GLN A 34 6.23 -6.68 -14.86
C GLN A 34 7.19 -7.19 -15.93
N GLY A 35 8.32 -7.79 -15.56
CA GLY A 35 9.26 -8.40 -16.50
C GLY A 35 8.57 -9.45 -17.38
N ILE A 36 7.76 -10.31 -16.78
CA ILE A 36 6.96 -11.32 -17.50
C ILE A 36 5.97 -10.65 -18.45
N CYS A 37 5.27 -9.59 -18.02
CA CYS A 37 4.34 -8.84 -18.87
C CYS A 37 5.05 -8.16 -20.06
N VAL A 38 6.26 -7.62 -19.85
CA VAL A 38 7.08 -7.03 -20.92
C VAL A 38 7.52 -8.11 -21.92
N LEU A 39 7.92 -9.29 -21.45
CA LEU A 39 8.24 -10.46 -22.29
C LEU A 39 7.05 -10.90 -23.15
N LEU A 40 5.83 -10.75 -22.63
CA LEU A 40 4.57 -11.01 -23.35
C LEU A 40 4.16 -9.87 -24.30
N GLY A 41 4.97 -8.81 -24.42
CA GLY A 41 4.72 -7.68 -25.32
C GLY A 41 3.86 -6.56 -24.73
N ALA A 42 3.45 -6.66 -23.46
CA ALA A 42 2.61 -5.67 -22.81
C ALA A 42 3.45 -4.63 -22.04
N LYS A 43 3.36 -3.36 -22.45
CA LYS A 43 4.05 -2.23 -21.81
C LYS A 43 3.21 -1.62 -20.70
N PHE A 44 3.36 -2.15 -19.49
CA PHE A 44 2.61 -1.65 -18.32
C PHE A 44 3.42 -0.70 -17.41
N TYR A 45 4.75 -0.60 -17.54
CA TYR A 45 5.71 0.28 -16.83
C TYR A 45 5.56 0.45 -15.30
N PHE A 46 4.47 1.01 -14.82
CA PHE A 46 4.19 1.25 -13.40
C PHE A 46 2.92 0.53 -12.92
N ALA A 47 2.07 0.06 -13.84
CA ALA A 47 0.76 -0.46 -13.49
C ALA A 47 0.81 -1.77 -12.70
N ALA A 48 1.85 -2.59 -12.90
CA ALA A 48 2.04 -3.84 -12.16
C ALA A 48 2.34 -3.62 -10.66
N PHE A 49 2.82 -2.43 -10.28
CA PHE A 49 3.18 -2.10 -8.90
C PHE A 49 2.00 -1.56 -8.08
N LEU A 50 0.98 -0.98 -8.74
CA LEU A 50 -0.21 -0.41 -8.09
C LEU A 50 -0.94 -1.36 -7.13
N PRO A 51 -1.32 -2.59 -7.54
CA PRO A 51 -2.03 -3.50 -6.64
C PRO A 51 -1.17 -3.93 -5.45
N GLY A 52 0.14 -4.14 -5.67
CA GLY A 52 1.09 -4.46 -4.60
C GLY A 52 1.21 -3.33 -3.58
N LEU A 53 1.35 -2.08 -4.05
CA LEU A 53 1.43 -0.88 -3.20
C LEU A 53 0.16 -0.69 -2.37
N PHE A 54 -1.02 -0.93 -2.95
CA PHE A 54 -2.27 -0.81 -2.23
C PHE A 54 -2.38 -1.84 -1.08
N VAL A 55 -2.08 -3.11 -1.36
CA VAL A 55 -2.08 -4.17 -0.35
C VAL A 55 -1.03 -3.89 0.73
N LEU A 56 0.15 -3.42 0.33
CA LEU A 56 1.21 -3.03 1.26
C LEU A 56 0.79 -1.86 2.15
N ALA A 57 0.16 -0.82 1.60
CA ALA A 57 -0.35 0.30 2.37
C ALA A 57 -1.42 -0.14 3.39
N LEU A 58 -2.29 -1.08 3.01
CA LEU A 58 -3.29 -1.66 3.91
C LEU A 58 -2.66 -2.54 5.01
N MET A 59 -1.59 -3.28 4.74
CA MET A 59 -0.99 -4.24 5.68
C MET A 59 0.13 -3.64 6.55
N ALA A 60 1.02 -2.86 5.95
CA ALA A 60 2.20 -2.27 6.58
C ALA A 60 2.00 -0.79 6.95
N GLY A 61 1.07 -0.10 6.31
CA GLY A 61 0.75 1.31 6.55
C GLY A 61 1.39 2.27 5.54
N ALA A 62 0.98 3.53 5.61
CA ALA A 62 1.42 4.60 4.73
C ALA A 62 2.95 4.76 4.59
N PRO A 63 3.78 4.75 5.67
CA PRO A 63 5.21 5.00 5.52
C PRO A 63 5.95 3.89 4.76
N ALA A 64 5.56 2.63 4.95
CA ALA A 64 6.15 1.50 4.23
C ALA A 64 5.80 1.52 2.74
N ALA A 65 4.54 1.88 2.42
CA ALA A 65 4.10 2.02 1.04
C ALA A 65 4.73 3.23 0.35
N ALA A 66 4.91 4.35 1.05
CA ALA A 66 5.62 5.52 0.52
C ALA A 66 7.07 5.18 0.19
N PHE A 67 7.76 4.44 1.07
CA PHE A 67 9.12 3.97 0.81
C PHE A 67 9.18 3.03 -0.40
N ALA A 68 8.26 2.06 -0.49
CA ALA A 68 8.17 1.17 -1.65
C ALA A 68 7.90 1.93 -2.96
N ALA A 69 7.02 2.94 -2.93
CA ALA A 69 6.76 3.80 -4.09
C ALA A 69 8.02 4.59 -4.50
N LEU A 70 8.74 5.16 -3.53
CA LEU A 70 10.00 5.86 -3.76
C LEU A 70 11.08 4.95 -4.36
N LEU A 71 11.14 3.68 -3.97
CA LEU A 71 12.06 2.70 -4.58
C LEU A 71 11.61 2.26 -5.98
N THR A 72 10.30 2.26 -6.24
CA THR A 72 9.75 1.83 -7.54
C THR A 72 10.14 2.82 -8.64
N VAL A 73 10.16 4.13 -8.37
CA VAL A 73 10.52 5.16 -9.36
C VAL A 73 11.91 4.95 -9.97
N PRO A 74 13.03 4.92 -9.20
CA PRO A 74 14.35 4.69 -9.76
C PRO A 74 14.51 3.28 -10.32
N LEU A 75 13.85 2.27 -9.74
CA LEU A 75 13.90 0.90 -10.25
C LEU A 75 13.27 0.78 -11.64
N VAL A 76 12.08 1.35 -11.83
CA VAL A 76 11.40 1.36 -13.13
C VAL A 76 12.15 2.21 -14.14
N TRP A 77 12.63 3.38 -13.72
CA TRP A 77 13.44 4.25 -14.57
C TRP A 77 14.72 3.53 -15.04
N TRP A 78 15.43 2.85 -14.15
CA TRP A 78 16.68 2.18 -14.49
C TRP A 78 16.48 0.87 -15.27
N ALA A 79 15.50 0.05 -14.91
CA ALA A 79 15.37 -1.31 -15.45
C ALA A 79 14.37 -1.44 -16.62
N PHE A 80 13.43 -0.52 -16.78
CA PHE A 80 12.32 -0.68 -17.73
C PHE A 80 12.14 0.50 -18.71
N ILE A 81 12.77 1.65 -18.48
CA ILE A 81 12.75 2.78 -19.42
C ILE A 81 14.04 2.75 -20.26
N PRO A 82 13.95 2.68 -21.60
CA PRO A 82 15.14 2.74 -22.45
C PRO A 82 15.83 4.11 -22.36
N PRO A 83 17.18 4.19 -22.32
CA PRO A 83 18.16 3.10 -22.34
C PRO A 83 18.22 2.31 -21.02
N PHE A 84 18.12 0.98 -21.10
CA PHE A 84 18.12 0.12 -19.92
C PHE A 84 19.49 0.15 -19.22
N PHE A 85 19.46 0.18 -17.89
CA PHE A 85 20.63 0.22 -17.00
C PHE A 85 21.48 1.50 -17.07
N GLU A 86 21.01 2.54 -17.78
CA GLU A 86 21.67 3.86 -17.85
C GLU A 86 20.77 4.95 -17.25
N LEU A 87 21.38 5.85 -16.47
CA LEU A 87 20.69 7.03 -15.94
C LEU A 87 20.75 8.16 -16.97
N ASN A 88 19.77 8.22 -17.87
CA ASN A 88 19.68 9.26 -18.90
C ASN A 88 18.51 10.23 -18.65
N ALA A 89 18.56 11.40 -19.29
CA ALA A 89 17.53 12.43 -19.17
C ALA A 89 16.15 11.88 -19.59
N LEU A 90 15.17 11.98 -18.69
CA LEU A 90 13.80 11.53 -18.96
C LEU A 90 13.20 12.35 -20.10
N THR A 91 12.65 11.65 -21.10
CA THR A 91 11.79 12.28 -22.11
C THR A 91 10.43 12.65 -21.49
N SER A 92 9.75 13.66 -22.04
CA SER A 92 8.47 14.18 -21.50
C SER A 92 7.42 13.09 -21.26
N ALA A 93 7.33 12.10 -22.15
CA ALA A 93 6.36 11.01 -22.04
C ALA A 93 6.61 10.09 -20.82
N HIS A 94 7.89 9.93 -20.43
CA HIS A 94 8.26 9.15 -19.25
C HIS A 94 8.02 9.95 -17.95
N ALA A 95 8.14 11.27 -18.00
CA ALA A 95 7.79 12.15 -16.89
C ALA A 95 6.29 12.10 -16.56
N ASP A 96 5.42 12.09 -17.58
CA ASP A 96 3.97 11.96 -17.38
C ASP A 96 3.60 10.64 -16.71
N SER A 97 4.23 9.54 -17.13
CA SER A 97 4.01 8.21 -16.55
C SER A 97 4.41 8.14 -15.07
N ILE A 98 5.53 8.77 -14.71
CA ILE A 98 5.98 8.87 -13.32
C ILE A 98 5.03 9.75 -12.50
N ASN A 99 4.59 10.87 -13.07
CA ASN A 99 3.65 11.76 -12.39
C ASN A 99 2.33 11.06 -12.10
N LEU A 100 1.77 10.35 -13.09
CA LEU A 100 0.56 9.53 -12.91
C LEU A 100 0.76 8.44 -11.86
N PHE A 101 1.92 7.76 -11.86
CA PHE A 101 2.24 6.78 -10.82
C PHE A 101 2.30 7.42 -9.43
N CYS A 102 2.95 8.57 -9.28
CA CYS A 102 3.02 9.28 -8.01
C CYS A 102 1.62 9.69 -7.51
N LEU A 103 0.79 10.26 -8.39
CA LEU A 103 -0.58 10.64 -8.05
C LEU A 103 -1.41 9.42 -7.61
N LEU A 104 -1.32 8.31 -8.36
CA LEU A 104 -2.01 7.07 -8.00
C LEU A 104 -1.47 6.46 -6.71
N ALA A 105 -0.15 6.49 -6.48
CA ALA A 105 0.46 5.98 -5.27
C ALA A 105 -0.02 6.78 -4.05
N VAL A 106 -0.02 8.11 -4.12
CA VAL A 106 -0.53 8.98 -3.05
C VAL A 106 -2.02 8.71 -2.81
N LEU A 107 -2.82 8.59 -3.87
CA LEU A 107 -4.25 8.27 -3.77
C LEU A 107 -4.48 6.91 -3.09
N LEU A 108 -3.78 5.86 -3.50
CA LEU A 108 -3.90 4.52 -2.95
C LEU A 108 -3.42 4.44 -1.50
N ILE A 109 -2.32 5.12 -1.17
CA ILE A 109 -1.81 5.21 0.19
C ILE A 109 -2.81 5.95 1.08
N GLY A 110 -3.33 7.09 0.62
CA GLY A 110 -4.34 7.87 1.33
C GLY A 110 -5.63 7.07 1.55
N LEU A 111 -6.12 6.38 0.51
CA LEU A 111 -7.29 5.53 0.62
C LEU A 111 -7.07 4.39 1.62
N ALA A 112 -5.90 3.74 1.58
CA ALA A 112 -5.56 2.68 2.53
C ALA A 112 -5.49 3.21 3.98
N ASP A 113 -5.01 4.44 4.17
CA ASP A 113 -4.99 5.09 5.48
C ASP A 113 -6.40 5.42 5.97
N LEU A 114 -7.27 5.96 5.10
CA LEU A 114 -8.69 6.16 5.40
C LEU A 114 -9.37 4.85 5.76
N CYS A 115 -9.18 3.77 4.99
CA CYS A 115 -9.72 2.46 5.31
C CYS A 115 -9.24 1.96 6.68
N ARG A 116 -7.97 2.18 7.03
CA ARG A 116 -7.43 1.85 8.35
C ARG A 116 -8.06 2.67 9.46
N ALA A 117 -8.27 3.97 9.24
CA ALA A 117 -8.92 4.85 10.19
C ALA A 117 -10.35 4.39 10.44
N THR A 118 -11.14 4.15 9.38
CA THR A 118 -12.52 3.67 9.48
C THR A 118 -12.60 2.31 10.18
N MET A 119 -11.75 1.34 9.83
CA MET A 119 -11.71 0.04 10.52
C MET A 119 -11.36 0.17 12.00
N THR A 120 -10.50 1.13 12.36
CA THR A 120 -10.14 1.39 13.75
C THR A 120 -11.33 1.95 14.52
N ILE A 121 -12.06 2.91 13.93
CA ILE A 121 -13.28 3.51 14.51
C ILE A 121 -14.40 2.46 14.69
N VAL A 122 -14.64 1.63 13.67
CA VAL A 122 -15.64 0.55 13.73
C VAL A 122 -15.25 -0.47 14.81
N ARG A 123 -13.97 -0.86 14.87
CA ARG A 123 -13.47 -1.84 15.85
C ARG A 123 -13.47 -1.30 17.28
N SER A 124 -13.30 0.00 17.49
CA SER A 124 -13.35 0.63 18.81
C SER A 124 -14.78 0.86 19.33
N GLY A 125 -15.80 0.28 18.68
CA GLY A 125 -17.19 0.36 19.14
C GLY A 125 -17.89 1.66 18.73
N GLY A 126 -17.53 2.22 17.57
CA GLY A 126 -18.21 3.36 16.96
C GLY A 126 -19.61 3.01 16.47
N LEU A 127 -20.51 2.78 17.43
CA LEU A 127 -21.96 2.97 17.47
C LEU A 127 -22.38 2.38 18.83
N LYS A 128 -21.96 3.00 19.93
CA LYS A 128 -22.52 2.68 21.24
C LYS A 128 -24.02 2.99 21.14
N PRO A 129 -24.93 2.03 21.35
CA PRO A 129 -26.36 2.34 21.37
C PRO A 129 -26.56 3.33 22.52
N SER A 130 -26.86 4.58 22.16
CA SER A 130 -27.35 5.56 23.12
C SER A 130 -28.79 5.16 23.43
N GLY A 131 -28.98 4.26 24.37
CA GLY A 131 -30.31 3.77 24.69
C GLY A 131 -30.29 2.71 25.77
N GLU A 132 -30.12 3.13 27.01
CA GLU A 132 -30.93 2.66 28.14
C GLU A 132 -30.61 3.57 29.33
N SER A 133 -31.03 4.83 29.22
CA SER A 133 -31.27 5.67 30.39
C SER A 133 -32.72 5.49 30.80
N ALA A 134 -33.10 4.26 31.17
CA ALA A 134 -34.35 4.00 31.89
C ALA A 134 -34.05 4.21 33.38
N ALA A 135 -34.23 5.44 33.82
CA ALA A 135 -34.36 5.75 35.23
C ALA A 135 -35.52 4.94 35.82
N THR A 136 -35.24 3.95 36.66
CA THR A 136 -36.25 3.31 37.51
C THR A 136 -35.82 3.40 38.97
N ASN A 137 -36.14 4.53 39.60
CA ASN A 137 -36.71 4.58 40.95
C ASN A 137 -37.39 5.94 41.13
N PRO A 138 -38.58 6.06 41.76
CA PRO A 138 -38.82 5.62 43.13
C PRO A 138 -40.17 4.91 43.36
N GLN A 139 -40.22 3.89 44.24
CA GLN A 139 -41.31 3.69 45.20
C GLN A 139 -40.79 3.04 46.48
#